data_AF-A0A5N9FZE8-F1
#
_entry.id   AF-A0A5N9FZE8-F1
#
_cell.length_a   1.000
_cell.length_b   1.000
_cell.length_c   1.000
_cell.angle_alpha   90.00
_cell.angle_beta   90.00
_cell.angle_gamma   90.00
#
_symmetry.space_group_name_H-M   'P 1'
#
loop_
_entity.id
_entity.type
_entity.pdbx_description
1 polymer ?
#
loop_
_entity_poly.entity_id
_entity_poly.type
_entity_poly.pdbx_seq_one_letter_code
_entity_poly.pdbx_strand_id
1 'polypeptide(L)'
;RDSLVLSGLAQKMGIIAVLFTLAGLTSLGLPGLSGFAAELLIFIGIFQSYEIWGIILGSLAVIGAAITAVYILRLLSKVFFGLPDDTLPEYLDSTPREKFAAGILVIFVVLVGLWPFPFVKVIESGVEPILLQIVGTG
;
A
#
# COMPACT_ATOMS: atom_id res chain seq x y z
N ARG A 1 -15.41 -3.74 15.72
CA ARG A 1 -14.71 -3.18 16.90
C ARG A 1 -14.47 -1.72 16.58
N ASP A 2 -15.07 -0.80 17.33
CA ASP A 2 -15.16 0.61 16.95
C ASP A 2 -13.79 1.27 16.85
N SER A 3 -13.45 1.76 15.67
CA SER A 3 -12.26 2.60 15.45
C SER A 3 -12.33 3.94 16.19
N LEU A 4 -13.49 4.29 16.74
CA LEU A 4 -13.72 5.48 17.56
C LEU A 4 -13.02 5.42 18.92
N VAL A 5 -12.72 4.21 19.43
CA VAL A 5 -12.06 4.01 20.74
C VAL A 5 -10.53 4.00 20.63
N LEU A 6 -10.00 3.94 19.41
CA LEU A 6 -8.55 3.90 19.14
C LEU A 6 -8.14 5.23 18.53
N SER A 7 -7.92 6.25 19.35
CA SER A 7 -7.44 7.57 18.92
C SER A 7 -6.17 7.96 19.67
N GLY A 8 -5.22 8.59 18.99
CA GLY A 8 -3.97 9.10 19.62
C GLY A 8 -2.94 8.02 19.98
N LEU A 9 -2.98 6.86 19.33
CA LEU A 9 -2.08 5.74 19.65
C LEU A 9 -0.59 6.05 19.44
N ALA A 10 -0.23 7.06 18.65
CA ALA A 10 1.17 7.40 18.41
C ALA A 10 1.94 7.77 19.68
N GLN A 11 1.27 8.30 20.71
CA GLN A 11 1.91 8.67 21.98
C GLN A 11 2.38 7.46 22.78
N LYS A 12 1.63 6.33 22.72
CA LYS A 12 1.96 5.09 23.44
C LYS A 12 2.72 4.09 22.57
N MET A 13 2.43 4.04 21.27
CA MET A 13 2.96 3.04 20.34
C MET A 13 3.72 3.68 19.15
N GLY A 14 4.60 4.64 19.42
CA GLY A 14 5.23 5.47 18.38
C GLY A 14 5.91 4.69 17.25
N ILE A 15 6.66 3.62 17.55
CA ILE A 15 7.33 2.79 16.53
C ILE A 15 6.30 2.10 15.62
N ILE A 16 5.26 1.50 16.20
CA ILE A 16 4.20 0.85 15.43
C ILE A 16 3.44 1.89 14.60
N ALA A 17 3.21 3.08 15.14
CA ALA A 17 2.57 4.18 14.40
C ALA A 17 3.38 4.55 13.14
N VAL A 18 4.71 4.62 13.24
CA VAL A 18 5.58 4.88 12.07
C VAL A 18 5.51 3.73 11.06
N LEU A 19 5.66 2.48 11.51
CA LEU A 19 5.62 1.30 10.63
C LEU A 19 4.26 1.16 9.92
N PHE A 20 3.17 1.39 10.65
CA PHE A 20 1.82 1.35 10.10
C PHE A 20 1.55 2.52 9.16
N THR A 21 2.09 3.71 9.46
CA THR A 21 2.02 4.85 8.53
C THR A 21 2.76 4.54 7.23
N LEU A 22 3.95 3.94 7.27
CA LEU A 22 4.68 3.51 6.07
C LEU A 22 3.89 2.45 5.27
N ALA A 23 3.29 1.48 5.96
CA ALA A 23 2.41 0.50 5.31
C ALA A 23 1.20 1.18 4.64
N GLY A 24 0.56 2.14 5.32
CA GLY A 24 -0.55 2.91 4.75
C GLY A 24 -0.11 3.74 3.54
N LEU A 25 1.03 4.43 3.60
CA LEU A 25 1.61 5.19 2.49
C LEU A 25 1.93 4.30 1.27
N THR A 26 2.29 3.04 1.51
CA THR A 26 2.48 2.06 0.44
C THR A 26 1.20 1.82 -0.34
N SER A 27 0.05 1.74 0.34
CA SER A 27 -1.26 1.62 -0.30
C SER A 27 -1.72 2.88 -1.03
N LEU A 28 -1.01 4.01 -0.88
CA LEU A 28 -1.31 5.25 -1.61
C LEU A 28 -0.45 5.44 -2.87
N GLY A 29 0.42 4.48 -3.16
CA GLY A 29 1.35 4.60 -4.27
C GLY A 29 2.41 5.68 -4.05
N LEU A 30 2.92 5.86 -2.83
CA LEU A 30 4.03 6.80 -2.61
C LEU A 30 5.30 6.32 -3.34
N PRO A 31 5.98 7.19 -4.11
CA PRO A 31 7.23 6.84 -4.79
C PRO A 31 8.28 6.28 -3.82
N GLY A 32 8.94 5.20 -4.25
CA GLY A 32 9.94 4.48 -3.44
C GLY A 32 9.37 3.35 -2.59
N LEU A 33 8.05 3.15 -2.56
CA LEU A 33 7.39 2.01 -1.92
C LEU A 33 6.84 1.04 -2.98
N SER A 34 6.70 -0.24 -2.61
CA SER A 34 6.29 -1.30 -3.54
C SER A 34 4.96 -1.05 -4.24
N GLY A 35 4.01 -0.39 -3.56
CA GLY A 35 2.69 -0.07 -4.13
C GLY A 35 2.78 0.84 -5.35
N PHE A 36 3.67 1.84 -5.34
CA PHE A 36 3.87 2.73 -6.48
C PHE A 36 4.39 1.98 -7.71
N ALA A 37 5.38 1.11 -7.53
CA ALA A 37 5.95 0.33 -8.64
C ALA A 37 4.89 -0.54 -9.31
N ALA A 38 4.00 -1.16 -8.52
CA ALA A 38 2.90 -1.95 -9.04
C ALA A 38 1.87 -1.10 -9.80
N GLU A 39 1.40 0.00 -9.20
CA GLU A 39 0.41 0.90 -9.81
C GLU A 39 0.93 1.55 -11.10
N LEU A 40 2.21 1.94 -11.14
CA LEU A 40 2.82 2.52 -12.33
C LEU A 40 2.79 1.54 -13.51
N LEU A 41 3.13 0.27 -13.29
CA LEU A 41 3.07 -0.76 -14.33
C LEU A 41 1.64 -0.99 -14.82
N ILE A 42 0.66 -0.97 -13.91
CA ILE A 42 -0.77 -1.08 -14.26
C ILE A 42 -1.18 0.09 -15.18
N PHE A 43 -0.82 1.32 -14.84
CA PHE A 43 -1.16 2.49 -15.66
C PHE A 43 -0.48 2.45 -17.03
N ILE A 44 0.82 2.12 -17.08
CA ILE A 44 1.54 1.95 -18.35
C ILE A 44 0.83 0.92 -19.23
N GLY A 45 0.47 -0.25 -18.66
CA GLY A 45 -0.22 -1.31 -19.39
C GLY A 45 -1.59 -0.90 -19.93
N ILE A 46 -2.40 -0.21 -19.11
CA ILE A 46 -3.75 0.24 -19.51
C ILE A 46 -3.67 1.27 -20.64
N PHE A 47 -2.79 2.27 -20.53
CA PHE A 47 -2.70 3.33 -21.54
C PHE A 47 -2.09 2.85 -22.85
N GLN A 48 -1.24 1.82 -22.84
CA GLN A 48 -0.66 1.24 -24.05
C GLN A 48 -1.61 0.28 -24.79
N SER A 49 -2.50 -0.42 -24.07
CA SER A 49 -3.21 -1.57 -24.63
C SER A 49 -4.63 -1.28 -25.14
N TYR A 50 -5.28 -0.20 -24.67
CA TYR A 50 -6.74 -0.04 -24.82
C TYR A 50 -7.21 1.29 -25.43
N GLU A 51 -6.32 2.08 -26.04
CA GLU A 51 -6.66 3.37 -26.69
C GLU A 51 -7.66 4.22 -25.87
N ILE A 52 -8.87 4.46 -26.41
CA ILE A 52 -9.95 5.24 -25.78
C ILE A 52 -10.44 4.57 -24.48
N TRP A 53 -10.57 3.25 -24.47
CA TRP A 53 -10.95 2.50 -23.26
C TRP A 53 -9.88 2.58 -22.18
N GLY A 54 -8.60 2.66 -22.59
CA GLY A 54 -7.48 2.89 -21.69
C GLY A 54 -7.58 4.22 -20.96
N ILE A 55 -7.99 5.28 -21.67
CA ILE A 55 -8.21 6.61 -21.06
C ILE A 55 -9.35 6.57 -20.03
N ILE A 56 -10.48 5.93 -20.37
CA ILE A 56 -11.64 5.84 -19.48
C ILE A 56 -11.31 5.03 -18.23
N LEU A 57 -10.76 3.82 -18.39
CA LEU A 57 -10.42 2.93 -17.28
C LEU A 57 -9.28 3.50 -16.43
N GLY A 58 -8.25 4.09 -17.06
CA GLY A 58 -7.16 4.74 -16.36
C GLY A 58 -7.65 5.93 -15.53
N SER A 59 -8.55 6.75 -16.06
CA SER A 59 -9.14 7.86 -15.31
C SER A 59 -9.96 7.38 -14.10
N LEU A 60 -10.73 6.30 -14.27
CA LEU A 60 -11.49 5.71 -13.15
C LEU A 60 -10.57 5.12 -12.08
N ALA A 61 -9.47 4.47 -12.49
CA ALA A 61 -8.46 3.96 -11.57
C ALA A 61 -7.78 5.08 -10.77
N VAL A 62 -7.47 6.22 -11.38
CA VAL A 62 -6.93 7.40 -10.67
C VAL A 62 -7.92 7.93 -9.64
N ILE A 63 -9.21 8.00 -9.97
CA ILE A 63 -10.25 8.41 -9.01
C ILE A 63 -10.32 7.42 -7.84
N GLY A 64 -10.28 6.11 -8.13
CA GLY A 64 -10.25 5.07 -7.11
C GLY A 64 -9.03 5.19 -6.18
N ALA A 65 -7.85 5.42 -6.74
CA ALA A 65 -6.62 5.65 -5.98
C ALA A 65 -6.74 6.90 -5.08
N ALA A 66 -7.31 8.01 -5.59
CA ALA A 66 -7.53 9.21 -4.81
C ALA A 66 -8.51 8.99 -3.63
N ILE A 67 -9.59 8.24 -3.85
CA ILE A 67 -10.53 7.87 -2.78
C ILE A 67 -9.83 7.04 -1.71
N THR A 68 -9.05 6.03 -2.12
CA THR A 68 -8.24 5.21 -1.21
C THR A 68 -7.26 6.06 -0.41
N ALA A 69 -6.59 7.01 -1.06
CA ALA A 69 -5.69 7.95 -0.40
C ALA A 69 -6.38 8.77 0.69
N VAL A 70 -7.51 9.39 0.37
CA VAL A 70 -8.28 10.16 1.35
C VAL A 70 -8.76 9.28 2.50
N TYR A 71 -9.22 8.06 2.21
CA TYR A 71 -9.71 7.14 3.24
C TYR A 71 -8.60 6.71 4.20
N ILE A 72 -7.47 6.23 3.68
CA ILE A 72 -6.34 5.75 4.49
C ILE A 72 -5.69 6.90 5.27
N LEU A 73 -5.51 8.08 4.66
CA LEU A 73 -4.97 9.24 5.38
C LEU A 73 -5.90 9.68 6.52
N ARG A 74 -7.22 9.70 6.29
CA ARG A 74 -8.20 9.98 7.36
C ARG A 74 -8.16 8.92 8.46
N LEU A 75 -7.99 7.65 8.10
CA LEU A 75 -7.89 6.56 9.06
C LEU A 75 -6.62 6.69 9.91
N LEU A 76 -5.46 6.90 9.29
CA LEU A 76 -4.20 7.11 9.99
C LEU A 76 -4.25 8.32 10.92
N SER A 77 -4.80 9.43 10.43
CA SER A 77 -4.99 10.66 11.20
C SER A 77 -5.84 10.41 12.44
N LYS A 78 -6.97 9.72 12.33
CA LYS A 78 -7.84 9.42 13.47
C LYS A 78 -7.18 8.44 14.45
N VAL A 79 -6.59 7.36 13.95
CA VAL A 79 -6.12 6.26 14.80
C VAL A 79 -4.84 6.62 15.56
N PHE A 80 -3.86 7.20 14.86
CA PHE A 80 -2.53 7.45 15.44
C PHE A 80 -2.34 8.90 15.88
N PHE A 81 -2.83 9.86 15.08
CA PHE A 81 -2.56 11.29 15.26
C PHE A 81 -3.73 12.08 15.86
N GLY A 82 -4.80 11.41 16.27
CA GLY A 82 -5.94 12.02 16.95
C GLY A 82 -5.61 12.45 18.38
N LEU A 83 -6.58 13.10 19.04
CA LEU A 83 -6.48 13.40 20.46
C LEU A 83 -6.45 12.08 21.25
N PRO A 84 -5.54 11.91 22.23
CA PRO A 84 -5.51 10.72 23.06
C PRO A 84 -6.82 10.57 23.81
N ASP A 85 -7.34 9.35 23.85
CA ASP A 85 -8.47 9.02 24.72
C ASP A 85 -7.91 8.62 26.11
N ASP A 86 -8.41 9.26 27.17
CA ASP A 86 -8.04 8.96 28.57
C ASP A 86 -8.42 7.53 28.98
N THR A 87 -9.27 6.85 28.20
CA THR A 87 -9.63 5.45 28.41
C THR A 87 -8.61 4.45 27.83
N LEU A 88 -7.55 4.92 27.17
CA LEU A 88 -6.53 4.04 26.60
C LEU A 88 -5.78 3.28 27.70
N PRO A 89 -5.73 1.93 27.67
CA PRO A 89 -5.02 1.15 28.67
C PRO A 89 -3.55 1.55 28.79
N GLU A 90 -3.02 1.52 30.01
CA GLU A 90 -1.63 1.89 30.31
C GLU A 90 -0.62 0.86 29.74
N TYR A 91 -1.05 -0.40 29.55
CA TYR A 91 -0.25 -1.51 29.03
C TYR A 91 -0.23 -1.63 27.50
N LEU A 92 -0.61 -0.58 26.75
CA LEU A 92 -0.63 -0.57 25.27
C LEU A 92 0.77 -0.64 24.63
N ASP A 93 1.80 -1.04 25.34
CA ASP A 93 3.13 -1.16 24.77
C ASP A 93 3.20 -2.36 23.81
N SER A 94 3.76 -2.13 22.63
CA SER A 94 3.87 -3.17 21.61
C SER A 94 5.02 -4.10 21.96
N THR A 95 4.77 -5.40 21.81
CA THR A 95 5.80 -6.39 22.08
C THR A 95 6.96 -6.25 21.08
N PRO A 96 8.21 -6.52 21.47
CA PRO A 96 9.35 -6.48 20.55
C PRO A 96 9.15 -7.36 19.30
N ARG A 97 8.36 -8.44 19.43
CA ARG A 97 8.02 -9.34 18.33
C ARG A 97 7.14 -8.66 17.27
N GLU A 98 6.15 -7.87 17.69
CA GLU A 98 5.31 -7.10 16.77
C GLU A 98 6.13 -6.06 16.00
N LYS A 99 7.00 -5.33 16.71
CA LYS A 99 7.90 -4.32 16.11
C LYS A 99 8.82 -4.97 15.07
N PHE A 100 9.38 -6.15 15.41
CA PHE A 100 10.26 -6.89 14.51
C PHE A 100 9.52 -7.41 13.26
N ALA A 101 8.34 -8.01 13.42
CA ALA A 101 7.54 -8.51 12.31
C ALA A 101 7.11 -7.38 11.36
N ALA A 102 6.59 -6.28 11.91
CA ALA A 102 6.20 -5.11 11.12
C ALA A 102 7.42 -4.46 10.45
N GLY A 103 8.56 -4.39 11.14
CA GLY A 103 9.82 -3.89 10.59
C GLY A 103 10.29 -4.68 9.37
N ILE A 104 10.26 -6.01 9.44
CA ILE A 104 10.60 -6.87 8.30
C ILE A 104 9.70 -6.57 7.11
N LEU A 105 8.38 -6.48 7.31
CA LEU A 105 7.44 -6.20 6.23
C LEU A 105 7.73 -4.86 5.56
N VAL A 106 7.96 -3.80 6.35
CA VAL A 106 8.30 -2.48 5.83
C VAL A 106 9.62 -2.50 5.06
N ILE A 107 10.63 -3.25 5.53
CA ILE A 107 11.90 -3.42 4.80
C ILE A 107 11.64 -4.03 3.42
N PHE A 108 10.83 -5.09 3.33
CA PHE A 108 10.49 -5.69 2.04
C PHE A 108 9.73 -4.73 1.13
N VAL A 109 8.78 -3.99 1.67
CA VAL A 109 8.02 -2.97 0.92
C VAL A 109 8.94 -1.91 0.32
N VAL A 110 9.91 -1.41 1.08
CA VAL A 110 10.89 -0.42 0.61
C VAL A 110 11.84 -1.06 -0.40
N LEU A 111 12.34 -2.27 -0.13
CA LEU A 111 13.25 -2.98 -1.03
C LEU A 111 12.62 -3.21 -2.40
N VAL A 112 11.39 -3.71 -2.44
CA VAL A 112 10.64 -3.93 -3.68
C VAL A 112 10.33 -2.60 -4.36
N GLY A 113 10.01 -1.55 -3.60
CA GLY A 113 9.76 -0.21 -4.14
C GLY A 113 10.97 0.42 -4.81
N LEU A 114 12.16 0.26 -4.23
CA LEU A 114 13.41 0.80 -4.77
C LEU A 114 13.99 -0.08 -5.88
N TRP A 115 13.79 -1.40 -5.80
CA TRP A 115 14.31 -2.37 -6.77
C TRP A 115 13.22 -3.38 -7.20
N PRO A 116 12.28 -2.97 -8.08
CA PRO A 116 11.17 -3.83 -8.50
C PRO A 116 11.56 -4.89 -9.54
N PHE A 117 12.58 -4.66 -10.36
CA PHE A 117 12.89 -5.48 -11.55
C PHE A 117 13.04 -7.00 -11.32
N PRO A 118 13.69 -7.50 -10.24
CA PRO A 118 13.80 -8.93 -9.97
C PRO A 118 12.44 -9.58 -9.79
N PHE A 119 11.52 -8.89 -9.11
CA PHE A 119 10.16 -9.38 -8.88
C PHE A 119 9.35 -9.35 -10.17
N VAL A 120 9.48 -8.26 -10.95
CA VAL A 120 8.82 -8.14 -12.26
C VAL A 120 9.25 -9.27 -13.20
N LYS A 121 10.55 -9.58 -13.29
CA LYS A 121 11.06 -10.68 -14.14
C LYS A 121 10.49 -12.05 -13.76
N VAL A 122 10.33 -12.30 -12.46
CA VAL A 122 9.70 -13.55 -11.98
C VAL A 122 8.24 -13.61 -12.44
N ILE A 123 7.50 -12.49 -12.33
CA ILE A 123 6.12 -12.40 -12.80
C ILE A 123 6.04 -12.59 -14.32
N GLU A 124 6.88 -11.89 -15.09
CA GLU A 124 6.95 -12.00 -16.56
C GLU A 124 7.15 -13.45 -17.01
N SER A 125 8.09 -14.17 -16.39
CA SER A 125 8.35 -15.58 -16.72
C SER A 125 7.14 -16.51 -16.50
N GLY A 126 6.24 -16.14 -15.59
CA GLY A 126 4.98 -16.87 -15.35
C GLY A 126 3.84 -16.44 -16.27
N VAL A 127 3.82 -15.17 -16.71
CA VAL A 127 2.73 -14.59 -17.51
C VAL A 127 2.93 -14.77 -19.02
N GLU A 128 4.18 -14.75 -19.51
CA GLU A 128 4.50 -14.92 -20.94
C GLU A 128 3.86 -16.18 -21.57
N PRO A 129 3.94 -17.38 -20.96
CA PRO A 129 3.31 -18.57 -21.54
C PRO A 129 1.79 -18.46 -21.65
N ILE A 130 1.15 -17.77 -20.70
CA ILE A 130 -0.30 -17.55 -20.69
C ILE A 130 -0.68 -16.56 -21.80
N LEU A 131 0.08 -15.48 -21.96
CA LEU A 131 -0.15 -14.49 -23.03
C LEU A 131 -0.03 -15.14 -24.41
N LEU A 132 0.96 -15.99 -24.63
CA LEU A 132 1.13 -16.71 -25.90
C LEU A 132 -0.08 -17.60 -26.23
N GLN A 133 -0.73 -18.20 -25.23
CA GLN A 133 -1.93 -19.00 -25.45
C GLN A 133 -3.15 -18.14 -25.79
N ILE A 134 -3.32 -16.98 -25.13
CA ILE A 134 -4.48 -16.10 -25.33
C ILE A 134 -4.37 -15.34 -26.65
N VAL A 135 -3.19 -14.82 -26.97
CA VAL A 135 -2.94 -14.03 -28.18
C VAL A 135 -2.70 -14.94 -29.40
N GLY A 136 -2.12 -16.13 -29.21
CA GLY A 136 -1.83 -17.10 -30.27
C GLY A 136 -3.01 -17.96 -30.71
N THR A 137 -4.20 -17.81 -30.10
CA THR A 137 -5.46 -18.43 -30.57
C THR A 137 -6.28 -17.53 -31.51
N GLY A 138 -5.64 -16.51 -32.11
CA GLY A 138 -6.20 -15.69 -33.19
C GLY A 138 -5.85 -16.21 -34.58
#